data_AF-A0A928DS30-F1
#
_entry.id   AF-A0A928DS30-F1
#
_cell.length_a   1.000
_cell.length_b   1.000
_cell.length_c   1.000
_cell.angle_alpha   90.00
_cell.angle_beta   90.00
_cell.angle_gamma   90.00
#
_symmetry.space_group_name_H-M   'P 1'
#
loop_
_entity.id
_entity.type
_entity.pdbx_description
1 polymer ?
#
loop_
_entity_poly.entity_id
_entity_poly.type
_entity_poly.pdbx_seq_one_letter_code
_entity_poly.pdbx_strand_id
1 'polypeptide(L)'
;MAKFTENGFCLEYPDEWELEYSEENLHDVTLYSPNGAFWSLTRRPHFVEPEELLKESIETLSKEYEGMEISTAVDLYGDVKLDGFDLDFFYLDLPCFAMLRAIRAGLFTYFVYVQTMDQSPSMMDELKEITCFWLQNVENAAEF
;
A
#
# COMPACT_ATOMS: atom_id res chain seq x y z
N MET A 1 15.46 -5.09 11.02
CA MET A 1 14.83 -4.53 9.83
C MET A 1 15.38 -5.25 8.63
N ALA A 2 14.51 -5.92 7.89
CA ALA A 2 14.82 -6.59 6.64
C ALA A 2 14.78 -5.57 5.48
N LYS A 3 15.47 -5.87 4.39
CA LYS A 3 15.55 -5.00 3.21
C LYS A 3 15.31 -5.81 1.96
N PHE A 4 14.59 -5.22 1.01
CA PHE A 4 14.32 -5.79 -0.29
C PHE A 4 14.61 -4.77 -1.39
N THR A 5 15.35 -5.19 -2.42
CA THR A 5 15.63 -4.35 -3.59
C THR A 5 15.67 -5.23 -4.82
N GLU A 6 14.63 -5.13 -5.66
CA GLU A 6 14.51 -5.90 -6.89
C GLU A 6 13.59 -5.16 -7.87
N ASN A 7 13.94 -5.15 -9.16
CA ASN A 7 13.12 -4.61 -10.25
C ASN A 7 12.51 -3.19 -10.00
N GLY A 8 13.29 -2.31 -9.36
CA GLY A 8 12.88 -0.94 -9.04
C GLY A 8 11.97 -0.81 -7.81
N PHE A 9 11.77 -1.87 -7.04
CA PHE A 9 11.23 -1.80 -5.68
C PHE A 9 12.38 -1.64 -4.67
N CYS A 10 12.21 -0.77 -3.68
CA CYS A 10 13.16 -0.61 -2.58
C CYS A 10 12.36 -0.45 -1.27
N LEU A 11 12.43 -1.45 -0.40
CA LEU A 11 11.64 -1.54 0.83
C LEU A 11 12.53 -1.86 2.04
N GLU A 12 12.15 -1.33 3.19
CA GLU A 12 12.65 -1.70 4.51
C GLU A 12 11.44 -1.99 5.40
N TYR A 13 11.46 -3.12 6.10
CA TYR A 13 10.31 -3.63 6.85
C TYR A 13 10.75 -4.48 8.06
N PRO A 14 9.85 -4.75 9.03
CA PRO A 14 10.20 -5.55 10.21
C PRO A 14 10.63 -6.98 9.83
N ASP A 15 11.62 -7.53 10.55
CA ASP A 15 12.21 -8.84 10.20
C ASP A 15 11.21 -10.01 10.28
N GLU A 16 10.16 -9.83 11.08
CA GLU A 16 9.12 -10.84 11.33
C GLU A 16 8.07 -10.87 10.20
N TRP A 17 8.06 -9.88 9.29
CA TRP A 17 7.10 -9.83 8.19
C TRP A 17 7.60 -10.66 7.00
N GLU A 18 6.67 -11.35 6.35
CA GLU A 18 6.95 -12.16 5.18
C GLU A 18 6.78 -11.34 3.90
N LEU A 19 7.71 -11.47 2.96
CA LEU A 19 7.65 -10.79 1.66
C LEU A 19 7.22 -11.77 0.57
N GLU A 20 6.19 -11.39 -0.17
CA GLU A 20 5.71 -12.05 -1.38
C GLU A 20 6.08 -11.20 -2.60
N TYR A 21 6.93 -11.77 -3.46
CA TYR A 21 7.35 -11.20 -4.72
C TYR A 21 7.59 -12.32 -5.72
N SER A 22 7.19 -12.12 -6.98
CA SER A 22 7.35 -13.09 -8.05
C SER A 22 8.11 -12.49 -9.23
N GLU A 23 9.13 -13.21 -9.71
CA GLU A 23 9.83 -12.84 -10.96
C GLU A 23 8.92 -12.95 -12.19
N GLU A 24 7.80 -13.69 -12.09
CA GLU A 24 6.79 -13.77 -13.15
C GLU A 24 5.79 -12.61 -13.09
N ASN A 25 5.57 -12.02 -11.90
CA ASN A 25 4.76 -10.82 -11.71
C ASN A 25 5.59 -9.67 -11.12
N LEU A 26 6.28 -9.00 -12.03
CA LEU A 26 7.21 -7.89 -11.77
C LEU A 26 6.52 -6.57 -11.36
N HIS A 27 5.22 -6.57 -11.16
CA HIS A 27 4.43 -5.37 -10.91
C HIS A 27 3.95 -5.21 -9.48
N ASP A 28 4.03 -6.25 -8.66
CA ASP A 28 3.42 -6.27 -7.35
C ASP A 28 4.39 -6.85 -6.31
N VAL A 29 4.42 -6.23 -5.13
CA VAL A 29 5.13 -6.74 -3.95
C VAL A 29 4.20 -6.59 -2.75
N THR A 30 4.10 -7.63 -1.94
CA THR A 30 3.26 -7.63 -0.74
C THR A 30 4.07 -8.08 0.47
N LEU A 31 3.85 -7.40 1.59
CA LEU A 31 4.41 -7.73 2.89
C LEU A 31 3.27 -8.17 3.81
N TYR A 32 3.43 -9.28 4.51
CA TYR A 32 2.47 -9.81 5.46
C TYR A 32 3.06 -9.80 6.87
N SER A 33 2.35 -9.19 7.78
CA SER A 33 2.68 -9.22 9.21
C SER A 33 2.25 -10.55 9.86
N PRO A 34 2.90 -10.97 10.95
CA PRO A 34 2.48 -12.15 11.71
C PRO A 34 1.06 -12.09 12.29
N ASN A 35 0.48 -10.89 12.43
CA ASN A 35 -0.85 -10.68 13.01
C ASN A 35 -1.95 -10.46 11.95
N GLY A 36 -1.64 -10.68 10.66
CA GLY A 36 -2.62 -10.70 9.58
C GLY A 36 -2.88 -9.34 8.91
N ALA A 37 -2.14 -8.29 9.25
CA ALA A 37 -2.06 -7.09 8.44
C ALA A 37 -1.20 -7.34 7.18
N PHE A 38 -1.48 -6.62 6.11
CA PHE A 38 -0.61 -6.59 4.94
C PHE A 38 -0.38 -5.16 4.43
N TRP A 39 0.74 -5.00 3.74
CA TRP A 39 1.09 -3.81 2.97
C TRP A 39 1.47 -4.26 1.56
N SER A 40 0.79 -3.75 0.54
CA SER A 40 1.04 -4.08 -0.85
C SER A 40 1.36 -2.84 -1.67
N LEU A 41 2.31 -2.97 -2.58
CA LEU A 41 2.67 -1.96 -3.55
C LEU A 41 2.56 -2.53 -4.95
N THR A 42 1.69 -1.90 -5.72
CA THR A 42 1.43 -2.21 -7.11
C THR A 42 1.98 -1.10 -7.99
N ARG A 43 2.67 -1.47 -9.06
CA ARG A 43 3.19 -0.57 -10.09
C ARG A 43 2.44 -0.76 -11.41
N ARG A 44 2.00 0.34 -12.00
CA ARG A 44 1.34 0.41 -13.32
C ARG A 44 2.05 1.43 -14.21
N PRO A 45 1.94 1.33 -15.54
CA PRO A 45 2.51 2.33 -16.44
C PRO A 45 2.00 3.76 -16.14
N HIS A 46 2.82 4.79 -16.34
CA HIS A 46 2.47 6.18 -15.98
C HIS A 46 1.16 6.72 -16.58
N PHE A 47 0.72 6.17 -17.71
CA PHE A 47 -0.50 6.62 -18.39
C PHE A 47 -1.78 6.18 -17.67
N VAL A 48 -1.68 5.25 -16.71
CA VAL A 48 -2.79 4.91 -15.81
C VAL A 48 -2.90 6.01 -14.76
N GLU A 49 -4.08 6.60 -14.59
CA GLU A 49 -4.25 7.68 -13.63
C GLU A 49 -4.34 7.13 -12.19
N PRO A 50 -3.69 7.76 -11.20
CA PRO A 50 -3.81 7.37 -9.78
C PRO A 50 -5.26 7.28 -9.31
N GLU A 51 -6.10 8.23 -9.75
CA GLU A 51 -7.53 8.27 -9.42
C GLU A 51 -8.30 7.06 -9.98
N GLU A 52 -7.93 6.58 -11.18
CA GLU A 52 -8.54 5.38 -11.77
C GLU A 52 -8.26 4.16 -10.91
N LEU A 53 -7.01 3.97 -10.44
CA LEU A 53 -6.65 2.85 -9.56
C LEU A 53 -7.41 2.88 -8.23
N LEU A 54 -7.51 4.06 -7.61
CA LEU A 54 -8.26 4.24 -6.36
C LEU A 54 -9.74 3.90 -6.58
N LYS A 55 -10.34 4.42 -7.65
CA LYS A 55 -11.75 4.21 -7.97
C LYS A 55 -12.06 2.73 -8.27
N GLU A 56 -11.26 2.09 -9.13
CA GLU A 56 -11.42 0.67 -9.45
C GLU A 56 -11.30 -0.22 -8.22
N SER A 57 -10.36 0.11 -7.32
CA SER A 57 -10.18 -0.63 -6.06
C SER A 57 -11.38 -0.47 -5.14
N ILE A 58 -11.91 0.74 -4.97
CA ILE A 58 -13.11 1.00 -4.18
C ILE A 58 -14.32 0.27 -4.78
N GLU A 59 -14.53 0.36 -6.09
CA GLU A 59 -15.63 -0.32 -6.77
C GLU A 59 -15.55 -1.84 -6.63
N THR A 60 -14.35 -2.40 -6.57
CA THR A 60 -14.13 -3.83 -6.34
C THR A 60 -14.43 -4.21 -4.90
N LEU A 61 -13.80 -3.53 -3.93
CA LEU A 61 -13.99 -3.79 -2.51
C LEU A 61 -15.44 -3.57 -2.07
N SER A 62 -16.13 -2.56 -2.61
CA SER A 62 -17.55 -2.28 -2.29
C SER A 62 -18.51 -3.37 -2.75
N LYS A 63 -18.11 -4.21 -3.73
CA LYS A 63 -18.91 -5.37 -4.15
C LYS A 63 -18.70 -6.57 -3.24
N GLU A 64 -17.54 -6.66 -2.60
CA GLU A 64 -17.17 -7.76 -1.70
C GLU A 64 -17.65 -7.50 -0.28
N TYR A 65 -17.56 -6.26 0.20
CA TYR A 65 -17.86 -5.87 1.57
C TYR A 65 -19.07 -4.94 1.63
N GLU A 66 -20.24 -5.51 1.95
CA GLU A 66 -21.47 -4.72 2.14
C GLU A 66 -21.35 -3.81 3.37
N GLY A 67 -21.78 -2.56 3.23
CA GLY A 67 -21.76 -1.58 4.33
C GLY A 67 -20.40 -0.98 4.64
N MET A 68 -19.40 -1.15 3.76
CA MET A 68 -18.10 -0.49 3.87
C MET A 68 -18.25 1.03 3.92
N GLU A 69 -17.66 1.66 4.94
CA GLU A 69 -17.55 3.11 5.04
C GLU A 69 -16.28 3.56 4.32
N ILE A 70 -16.39 4.65 3.55
CA ILE A 70 -15.31 5.18 2.72
C ILE A 70 -15.12 6.64 3.08
N SER A 71 -13.89 7.02 3.43
CA SER A 71 -13.54 8.40 3.73
C SER A 71 -12.34 8.84 2.89
N THR A 72 -12.36 10.09 2.40
CA THR A 72 -11.20 10.67 1.73
C THR A 72 -10.09 10.93 2.75
N ALA A 73 -8.87 10.54 2.42
CA ALA A 73 -7.72 10.68 3.30
C ALA A 73 -6.53 11.29 2.56
N VAL A 74 -5.73 12.04 3.30
CA VAL A 74 -4.46 12.61 2.83
C VAL A 74 -3.42 12.37 3.90
N ASP A 75 -2.40 11.57 3.57
CA ASP A 75 -1.25 11.34 4.44
C ASP A 75 -0.07 12.19 3.99
N LEU A 76 0.72 12.61 4.98
CA LEU A 76 1.98 13.30 4.76
C LEU A 76 3.14 12.39 5.17
N TYR A 77 3.99 12.06 4.21
CA TYR A 77 5.21 11.27 4.40
C TYR A 77 6.41 12.17 4.09
N GLY A 78 6.91 12.87 5.11
CA GLY A 78 7.90 13.93 4.90
C GLY A 78 7.27 15.11 4.15
N ASP A 79 7.81 15.45 2.98
CA ASP A 79 7.27 16.50 2.10
C ASP A 79 6.32 15.97 1.03
N VAL A 80 6.13 14.65 0.95
CA VAL A 80 5.25 14.00 -0.03
C VAL A 80 3.86 13.82 0.56
N LYS A 81 2.85 14.29 -0.18
CA LYS A 81 1.45 14.03 0.13
C LYS A 81 0.97 12.84 -0.71
N LEU A 82 0.27 11.91 -0.07
CA LEU A 82 -0.48 10.88 -0.76
C LEU A 82 -1.95 11.03 -0.46
N ASP A 83 -2.71 11.28 -1.51
CA ASP A 83 -4.16 11.30 -1.50
C ASP A 83 -4.71 9.88 -1.68
N GLY A 84 -5.88 9.63 -1.13
CA GLY A 84 -6.60 8.39 -1.32
C GLY A 84 -7.78 8.25 -0.38
N PHE A 85 -8.00 7.02 0.10
CA PHE A 85 -9.18 6.68 0.87
C PHE A 85 -8.85 5.76 2.03
N ASP A 86 -9.50 5.99 3.17
CA ASP A 86 -9.54 5.07 4.29
C ASP A 86 -10.90 4.36 4.29
N LEU A 87 -10.84 3.05 4.51
CA LEU A 87 -11.98 2.15 4.43
C LEU A 87 -12.17 1.44 5.77
N ASP A 88 -13.38 1.45 6.27
CA ASP A 88 -13.81 0.70 7.45
C ASP A 88 -14.87 -0.33 7.03
N PHE A 89 -14.64 -1.60 7.32
CA PHE A 89 -15.57 -2.67 6.95
C PHE A 89 -15.49 -3.85 7.92
N PHE A 90 -16.39 -4.82 7.75
CA PHE A 90 -16.38 -6.05 8.53
C PHE A 90 -16.04 -7.24 7.64
N TYR A 91 -15.14 -8.10 8.14
CA TYR A 91 -14.86 -9.40 7.54
C TYR A 91 -14.99 -10.48 8.62
N LEU A 92 -15.89 -11.45 8.41
CA LEU A 92 -16.19 -12.50 9.40
C LEU A 92 -16.49 -11.92 10.81
N ASP A 93 -17.32 -10.87 10.86
CA ASP A 93 -17.69 -10.12 12.07
C ASP A 93 -16.53 -9.41 12.80
N LEU A 94 -15.35 -9.33 12.18
CA LEU A 94 -14.20 -8.59 12.71
C LEU A 94 -14.05 -7.23 12.00
N PRO A 95 -13.83 -6.14 12.73
CA PRO A 95 -13.56 -4.84 12.13
C PRO A 95 -12.22 -4.89 11.39
N CYS A 96 -12.25 -4.46 10.14
CA CYS A 96 -11.11 -4.36 9.25
C CYS A 96 -10.98 -2.91 8.81
N PHE A 97 -9.73 -2.50 8.66
CA PHE A 97 -9.34 -1.17 8.24
C PHE A 97 -8.44 -1.31 7.03
N ALA A 98 -8.67 -0.49 6.02
CA ALA A 98 -7.80 -0.42 4.86
C ALA A 98 -7.46 1.01 4.48
N MET A 99 -6.24 1.20 3.96
CA MET A 99 -5.79 2.46 3.40
C MET A 99 -5.42 2.23 1.95
N LEU A 100 -6.04 3.00 1.07
CA LEU A 100 -5.72 3.04 -0.35
C LEU A 100 -5.04 4.37 -0.65
N ARG A 101 -3.86 4.33 -1.26
CA ARG A 101 -3.13 5.53 -1.70
C ARG A 101 -2.61 5.31 -3.11
N ALA A 102 -2.56 6.36 -3.91
CA ALA A 102 -1.96 6.28 -5.24
C ALA A 102 -1.16 7.54 -5.56
N ILE A 103 -0.05 7.36 -6.26
CA ILE A 103 0.84 8.46 -6.64
C ILE A 103 1.53 8.14 -7.97
N ARG A 104 1.77 9.17 -8.77
CA ARG A 104 2.59 9.08 -9.97
C ARG A 104 4.03 9.47 -9.62
N ALA A 105 4.99 8.61 -9.95
CA ALA A 105 6.41 8.87 -9.74
C ALA A 105 7.24 8.27 -10.89
N GLY A 106 8.09 9.07 -11.51
CA GLY A 106 8.87 8.66 -12.68
C GLY A 106 8.01 8.15 -13.84
N LEU A 107 8.31 6.95 -14.33
CA LEU A 107 7.63 6.30 -15.47
C LEU A 107 6.42 5.44 -15.06
N PHE A 108 6.00 5.52 -13.79
CA PHE A 108 4.97 4.65 -13.26
C PHE A 108 3.94 5.40 -12.40
N THR A 109 2.78 4.76 -12.29
CA THR A 109 1.76 5.06 -11.29
C THR A 109 1.80 3.94 -10.27
N TYR A 110 1.92 4.31 -9.00
CA TYR A 110 2.00 3.39 -7.88
C TYR A 110 0.71 3.42 -7.08
N PHE A 111 0.31 2.26 -6.59
CA PHE A 111 -0.83 2.07 -5.72
C PHE A 111 -0.38 1.31 -4.47
N VAL A 112 -0.62 1.91 -3.31
CA VAL A 112 -0.36 1.31 -2.00
C VAL A 112 -1.70 0.87 -1.44
N TYR A 113 -1.79 -0.41 -1.07
CA TYR A 113 -2.93 -0.99 -0.39
C TYR A 113 -2.48 -1.61 0.92
N VAL A 114 -2.99 -1.07 2.01
CA VAL A 114 -2.83 -1.62 3.36
C VAL A 114 -4.15 -2.16 3.85
N GLN A 115 -4.11 -3.28 4.57
CA GLN A 115 -5.23 -3.77 5.38
C GLN A 115 -4.73 -4.26 6.73
N THR A 116 -5.49 -4.00 7.79
CA THR A 116 -5.22 -4.48 9.15
C THR A 116 -6.52 -4.65 9.94
N MET A 117 -6.49 -5.53 10.94
CA MET A 117 -7.51 -5.59 12.00
C MET A 117 -7.00 -4.94 13.30
N ASP A 118 -5.74 -4.53 13.32
CA ASP A 118 -5.04 -3.90 14.44
C ASP A 118 -4.71 -2.44 14.10
N GLN A 119 -5.41 -1.50 14.72
CA GLN A 119 -5.14 -0.06 14.64
C GLN A 119 -4.34 0.47 15.83
N SER A 120 -3.61 -0.40 16.54
CA SER A 120 -2.69 0.06 17.57
C SER A 120 -1.68 1.04 16.96
N PRO A 121 -1.24 2.06 17.72
CA PRO A 121 -0.25 3.01 17.22
C PRO A 121 1.00 2.34 16.67
N SER A 122 1.48 1.25 17.30
CA SER A 122 2.63 0.49 16.83
C SER A 122 2.44 -0.10 15.44
N MET A 123 1.30 -0.74 15.17
CA MET A 123 1.03 -1.31 13.84
C MET A 123 0.91 -0.20 12.79
N MET A 124 0.20 0.88 13.11
CA MET A 124 0.02 1.99 12.18
C MET A 124 1.35 2.71 11.89
N ASP A 125 2.25 2.80 12.87
CA ASP A 125 3.58 3.37 12.70
C ASP A 125 4.45 2.47 11.81
N GLU A 126 4.46 1.15 12.01
CA GLU A 126 5.18 0.20 11.14
C GLU A 126 4.73 0.32 9.67
N LEU A 127 3.42 0.35 9.41
CA LEU A 127 2.86 0.52 8.06
C LEU A 127 3.26 1.86 7.42
N LYS A 128 3.30 2.93 8.23
CA LYS A 128 3.73 4.26 7.79
C LYS A 128 5.23 4.31 7.51
N GLU A 129 6.05 3.65 8.33
CA GLU A 129 7.50 3.58 8.15
C GLU A 129 7.87 2.87 6.84
N ILE A 130 7.21 1.74 6.53
CA ILE A 130 7.37 1.02 5.25
C ILE A 130 7.06 1.96 4.08
N THR A 131 5.90 2.63 4.14
CA THR A 131 5.47 3.56 3.08
C THR A 131 6.43 4.75 2.94
N CYS A 132 6.88 5.32 4.06
CA CYS A 132 7.80 6.46 4.07
C CYS A 132 9.16 6.09 3.47
N PHE A 133 9.70 4.93 3.85
CA PHE A 133 10.96 4.43 3.30
C PHE A 133 10.87 4.23 1.79
N TRP A 134 9.79 3.58 1.32
CA TRP A 134 9.57 3.40 -0.11
C TRP A 134 9.52 4.74 -0.86
N LEU A 135 8.74 5.70 -0.38
CA LEU A 135 8.60 7.02 -1.02
C LEU A 135 9.92 7.78 -1.12
N GLN A 136 10.78 7.68 -0.13
CA GLN A 136 12.11 8.31 -0.16
C GLN A 136 13.04 7.70 -1.22
N ASN A 137 12.72 6.49 -1.70
CA ASN A 137 13.56 5.74 -2.63
C ASN A 137 12.89 5.50 -4.00
N VAL A 138 11.62 5.89 -4.19
CA VAL A 138 10.85 5.60 -5.41
C VAL A 138 11.45 6.23 -6.69
N GLU A 139 12.06 7.41 -6.58
CA GLU A 139 12.72 8.06 -7.73
C GLU A 139 14.11 7.47 -8.00
N ASN A 140 14.85 7.10 -6.95
CA ASN A 140 16.16 6.45 -7.09
C ASN A 140 16.04 5.05 -7.68
N ALA A 141 14.93 4.37 -7.43
CA ALA A 141 14.67 3.03 -7.94
C ALA A 141 14.20 3.02 -9.42
N ALA A 142 13.85 4.19 -9.98
CA ALA A 142 13.48 4.34 -11.39
C ALA A 142 14.68 4.50 -12.34
N GLU A 143 15.91 4.56 -11.81
CA GLU A 143 17.16 4.62 -12.58
C GLU A 143 17.79 3.24 -12.87
N PHE A 144 17.15 2.15 -12.42
CA PHE A 144 17.60 0.76 -12.62
C PHE A 144 16.74 -0.02 -13.61
#